data_AF-A0A4V6RCP6-F1
#
_entry.id   AF-A0A4V6RCP6-F1
#
_cell.length_a   1.000
_cell.length_b   1.000
_cell.length_c   1.000
_cell.angle_alpha   90.00
_cell.angle_beta   90.00
_cell.angle_gamma   90.00
#
_symmetry.space_group_name_H-M   'P 1'
#
loop_
_entity.id
_entity.type
_entity.pdbx_description
1 polymer ?
#
loop_
_entity_poly.entity_id
_entity_poly.type
_entity_poly.pdbx_seq_one_letter_code
_entity_poly.pdbx_strand_id
1 'polypeptide(L)'
;MIEDAVKLTKRESEIAELFAWGATKKDIANRLYISERTVENHARNIFEKTRCTKVNELSAWWFCMTFHISFELSPFKRKVFALFLLGILIPQMWSNDNVIMARNARTTTTRICRVRGRRKADGDFSPFV
;
A
#
# COMPACT_ATOMS: atom_id res chain seq x y z
N MET A 1 26.19 13.00 4.64
CA MET A 1 27.39 12.39 4.05
C MET A 1 27.44 10.94 4.51
N ILE A 2 27.06 10.02 3.63
CA ILE A 2 27.56 8.66 3.37
C ILE A 2 26.67 8.18 2.21
N GLU A 3 27.06 8.58 1.00
CA GLU A 3 26.62 7.92 -0.23
C GLU A 3 27.82 7.19 -0.81
N ASP A 4 28.33 6.22 -0.04
CA ASP A 4 29.19 5.22 -0.63
C ASP A 4 28.25 4.34 -1.45
N ALA A 5 28.24 4.55 -2.76
CA ALA A 5 27.54 3.72 -3.72
C ALA A 5 28.06 2.26 -3.56
N VAL A 6 27.42 1.50 -2.67
CA VAL A 6 27.81 0.12 -2.37
C VAL A 6 27.71 -0.66 -3.67
N LYS A 7 28.89 -0.98 -4.23
CA LYS A 7 28.99 -1.63 -5.53
C LYS A 7 28.73 -3.12 -5.35
N LEU A 8 27.47 -3.50 -5.48
CA LEU A 8 27.06 -4.90 -5.50
C LEU A 8 27.59 -5.59 -6.76
N THR A 9 27.88 -6.88 -6.64
CA THR A 9 28.19 -7.71 -7.82
C THR A 9 26.94 -7.89 -8.68
N LYS A 10 27.09 -8.29 -9.95
CA LYS A 10 25.96 -8.49 -10.87
C LYS A 10 24.87 -9.40 -10.28
N ARG A 11 25.26 -10.52 -9.68
CA ARG A 11 24.33 -11.47 -9.05
C ARG A 11 23.64 -10.90 -7.81
N GLU A 12 24.38 -10.18 -6.98
CA GLU A 12 23.81 -9.53 -5.79
C GLU A 12 22.82 -8.43 -6.18
N SER A 13 23.11 -7.70 -7.25
CA SER A 13 22.24 -6.69 -7.85
C SER A 13 20.93 -7.31 -8.37
N GLU A 14 21.00 -8.41 -9.12
CA GLU A 14 19.83 -9.16 -9.60
C GLU A 14 18.93 -9.62 -8.43
N ILE A 15 19.55 -10.12 -7.36
CA ILE A 15 18.83 -10.58 -6.17
C ILE A 15 18.19 -9.42 -5.42
N ALA A 16 18.92 -8.30 -5.23
CA ALA A 16 18.41 -7.10 -4.59
C ALA A 16 17.23 -6.49 -5.37
N GLU A 17 17.28 -6.50 -6.70
CA GLU A 17 16.19 -6.07 -7.56
C GLU A 17 14.93 -6.92 -7.32
N LEU A 18 15.05 -8.25 -7.34
CA LEU A 18 13.92 -9.13 -7.10
C LEU A 18 13.33 -8.95 -5.69
N PHE A 19 14.16 -8.69 -4.68
CA PHE A 19 13.70 -8.32 -3.34
C PHE A 19 12.96 -6.97 -3.33
N ALA A 20 13.41 -5.98 -4.10
CA ALA A 20 12.71 -4.70 -4.22
C ALA A 20 11.34 -4.83 -4.89
N TRP A 21 11.20 -5.76 -5.83
CA TRP A 21 9.91 -6.16 -6.43
C TRP A 21 9.02 -7.00 -5.49
N GLY A 22 9.50 -7.35 -4.30
CA GLY A 22 8.75 -8.13 -3.32
C GLY A 22 8.72 -9.64 -3.59
N ALA A 23 9.64 -10.16 -4.41
CA ALA A 23 9.76 -11.59 -4.63
C ALA A 23 10.16 -12.33 -3.34
N THR A 24 9.60 -13.52 -3.11
CA THR A 24 10.03 -14.35 -1.98
C THR A 24 11.36 -15.04 -2.29
N LYS A 25 12.09 -15.50 -1.26
CA LYS A 25 13.34 -16.27 -1.45
C LYS A 25 13.18 -17.47 -2.40
N LYS A 26 12.00 -18.11 -2.35
CA LYS A 26 11.63 -19.22 -3.23
C LYS A 26 11.46 -18.79 -4.69
N ASP A 27 10.79 -17.67 -4.91
CA ASP A 27 10.60 -17.12 -6.24
C ASP A 27 11.93 -16.68 -6.86
N ILE A 28 12.81 -16.10 -6.05
CA ILE A 28 14.16 -15.71 -6.45
C ILE A 28 14.97 -16.95 -6.85
N ALA A 29 14.94 -18.00 -6.04
CA ALA A 29 15.58 -19.28 -6.33
C ALA A 29 15.10 -19.87 -7.67
N ASN A 30 13.78 -19.87 -7.89
CA ASN A 30 13.17 -20.34 -9.13
C ASN A 30 13.55 -19.49 -10.36
N ARG A 31 13.57 -18.16 -10.23
CA ARG A 31 13.91 -17.25 -11.33
C ARG A 31 15.38 -17.30 -11.74
N LEU A 32 16.27 -17.45 -10.77
CA LEU A 32 17.72 -17.50 -10.98
C LEU A 32 18.27 -18.92 -11.18
N TYR A 33 17.41 -19.95 -11.11
CA TYR A 33 17.78 -21.37 -11.18
C TYR A 33 18.87 -21.76 -10.17
N ILE A 34 18.75 -21.25 -8.93
CA ILE A 34 19.68 -21.52 -7.83
C ILE A 34 18.93 -22.03 -6.60
N SER A 35 19.63 -22.70 -5.67
CA SER A 35 19.00 -23.19 -4.44
C SER A 35 18.59 -22.04 -3.51
N GLU A 36 17.53 -22.23 -2.71
CA GLU A 36 17.11 -21.26 -1.68
C GLU A 36 18.25 -20.92 -0.72
N ARG A 37 19.07 -21.91 -0.35
CA ARG A 37 20.24 -21.74 0.52
C ARG A 37 21.29 -20.82 -0.11
N THR A 38 21.45 -20.88 -1.43
CA THR A 38 22.36 -20.01 -2.17
C THR A 38 21.83 -18.57 -2.18
N VAL A 39 20.51 -18.38 -2.35
CA VAL A 39 19.86 -17.06 -2.24
C VAL A 39 20.06 -16.47 -0.84
N GLU A 40 19.90 -17.26 0.21
CA GLU A 40 20.16 -16.81 1.58
C GLU A 40 21.59 -16.39 1.81
N ASN A 41 22.55 -17.12 1.23
CA ASN A 41 23.96 -16.76 1.33
C ASN A 41 24.26 -15.45 0.61
N HIS A 42 23.73 -15.26 -0.61
CA HIS A 42 23.84 -14.00 -1.32
C HIS A 42 23.15 -12.85 -0.57
N ALA A 43 21.97 -13.07 0.01
CA ALA A 43 21.27 -12.08 0.81
C ALA A 43 22.10 -11.64 2.03
N ARG A 44 22.76 -12.58 2.72
CA ARG A 44 23.67 -12.25 3.83
C ARG A 44 24.82 -11.35 3.37
N ASN A 45 25.49 -11.70 2.28
CA ASN A 45 26.56 -10.87 1.73
C ASN A 45 26.06 -9.47 1.32
N ILE A 46 24.85 -9.39 0.75
CA ILE A 46 24.22 -8.10 0.42
C ILE A 46 24.00 -7.28 1.70
N PHE A 47 23.42 -7.87 2.74
CA PHE A 47 23.17 -7.19 4.01
C PHE A 47 24.45 -6.72 4.70
N GLU A 48 25.53 -7.50 4.65
CA GLU A 48 26.84 -7.07 5.16
C GLU A 48 27.39 -5.87 4.41
N LYS A 49 27.21 -5.84 3.07
CA LYS A 49 27.68 -4.74 2.22
C LYS A 49 26.84 -3.48 2.36
N THR A 50 25.51 -3.60 2.40
CA THR A 50 24.59 -2.46 2.50
C THR A 50 24.36 -1.99 3.94
N ARG A 51 24.82 -2.78 4.93
CA ARG A 51 24.54 -2.61 6.37
C ARG A 51 23.04 -2.62 6.70
N CYS A 52 22.19 -3.13 5.80
CA CYS A 52 20.78 -3.29 6.05
C CYS A 52 20.55 -4.56 6.87
N THR A 53 19.59 -4.53 7.81
CA THR A 53 19.24 -5.70 8.62
C THR A 53 17.97 -6.39 8.13
N LYS A 54 17.10 -5.62 7.47
CA LYS A 54 15.79 -6.06 7.00
C LYS A 54 15.70 -6.00 5.48
N VAL A 55 14.92 -6.91 4.92
CA VAL A 55 14.58 -6.89 3.48
C VAL A 55 13.93 -5.55 3.10
N ASN A 56 13.09 -4.99 3.96
CA ASN A 56 12.44 -3.69 3.70
C ASN A 56 13.46 -2.54 3.59
N GLU A 57 14.50 -2.56 4.42
CA GLU A 57 15.60 -1.58 4.36
C GLU A 57 16.40 -1.76 3.07
N LEU A 58 16.66 -3.01 2.67
CA LEU A 58 17.30 -3.33 1.40
C LEU A 58 16.47 -2.87 0.19
N SER A 59 15.15 -3.07 0.21
CA SER A 59 14.26 -2.59 -0.85
C SER A 59 14.32 -1.07 -0.95
N ALA A 60 14.23 -0.36 0.18
CA ALA A 60 14.34 1.11 0.22
C ALA A 60 15.71 1.59 -0.28
N TRP A 61 16.79 0.92 0.12
CA TRP A 61 18.14 1.19 -0.35
C TRP A 61 18.26 0.98 -1.87
N TRP A 62 17.70 -0.11 -2.40
CA TRP A 62 17.71 -0.42 -3.82
C TRP A 62 16.96 0.64 -4.64
N PHE A 63 15.80 1.10 -4.18
CA PHE A 63 15.07 2.20 -4.82
C PHE A 63 15.88 3.49 -4.81
N CYS A 64 16.56 3.80 -3.71
CA CYS A 64 17.45 4.96 -3.60
C CYS A 64 18.62 4.87 -4.60
N MET A 65 19.24 3.69 -4.74
CA MET A 65 20.37 3.46 -5.65
C MET A 65 19.96 3.42 -7.13
N THR A 66 18.78 2.90 -7.46
CA THR A 66 18.32 2.69 -8.84
C THR A 66 17.75 3.97 -9.47
N PHE A 67 17.12 4.84 -8.68
CA PHE A 67 16.54 6.09 -9.17
C PHE A 67 17.53 7.25 -9.06
N HIS A 68 18.59 7.23 -9.86
CA HIS A 68 19.49 8.38 -10.01
C HIS A 68 18.87 9.50 -10.88
N ILE A 69 17.66 9.97 -10.51
CA ILE A 69 16.71 10.85 -11.23
C ILE A 69 15.76 10.10 -12.17
N SER A 70 14.59 9.72 -11.66
CA SER A 70 13.32 9.81 -12.38
C SER A 70 12.13 9.67 -11.43
N PHE A 71 11.84 10.80 -10.78
CA PHE A 71 10.51 11.21 -10.33
C PHE A 71 9.79 10.24 -9.39
N GLU A 72 9.96 10.55 -8.10
CA GLU A 72 9.24 9.98 -6.97
C GLU A 72 7.78 9.62 -7.24
N LEU A 73 7.31 8.70 -6.40
CA LEU A 73 5.97 8.35 -5.94
C LEU A 73 5.06 9.55 -5.57
N SER A 74 5.24 10.69 -6.22
CA SER A 74 4.54 11.92 -5.99
C SER A 74 3.07 11.77 -6.37
N PRO A 75 2.13 12.03 -5.44
CA PRO A 75 0.71 12.13 -5.76
C PRO A 75 0.44 13.19 -6.84
N PHE A 76 1.42 14.07 -7.13
CA PHE A 76 1.31 15.06 -8.19
C PHE A 76 1.32 14.43 -9.58
N LYS A 77 2.04 13.34 -9.88
CA LYS A 77 1.98 12.77 -11.24
C LYS A 77 0.64 12.08 -11.52
N ARG A 78 0.09 11.35 -10.53
CA ARG A 78 -1.30 10.82 -10.62
C ARG A 78 -2.31 11.94 -10.81
N LYS A 79 -2.15 13.04 -10.07
CA LYS A 79 -2.99 14.23 -10.21
C LYS A 79 -2.78 14.97 -11.53
N VAL A 80 -1.57 15.00 -12.09
CA VAL A 80 -1.29 15.62 -13.40
C VAL A 80 -1.96 14.82 -14.51
N PHE A 81 -1.87 13.49 -14.50
CA PHE A 81 -2.62 12.65 -15.45
C PHE A 81 -4.14 12.80 -15.26
N ALA A 82 -4.62 12.86 -14.02
CA ALA A 82 -6.04 13.08 -13.72
C ALA A 82 -6.52 14.48 -14.12
N LEU A 83 -5.70 15.52 -13.93
CA LEU A 83 -5.96 16.91 -14.35
C LEU A 83 -5.93 17.05 -15.87
N PHE A 84 -5.03 16.32 -16.54
CA PHE A 84 -4.98 16.24 -17.99
C PHE A 84 -6.23 15.57 -18.56
N LEU A 85 -6.67 14.44 -17.96
CA LEU A 85 -7.94 13.79 -18.28
C LEU A 85 -9.15 14.70 -18.02
N LEU A 86 -9.17 15.43 -16.90
CA LEU A 86 -10.21 16.42 -16.59
C LEU A 86 -10.20 17.58 -17.59
N GLY A 87 -9.02 18.09 -17.95
CA GLY A 87 -8.84 19.17 -18.91
C GLY A 87 -9.31 18.80 -20.32
N ILE A 88 -9.22 17.52 -20.69
CA ILE A 88 -9.77 16.98 -21.94
C ILE A 88 -11.30 16.79 -21.88
N LEU A 89 -11.85 16.49 -20.69
CA LEU A 89 -13.29 16.29 -20.48
C LEU A 89 -14.08 17.60 -20.40
N ILE A 90 -13.50 18.66 -19.81
CA ILE A 90 -14.16 19.98 -19.64
C ILE A 90 -14.68 20.56 -20.98
N PRO A 91 -13.91 20.50 -22.09
CA PRO A 91 -14.41 20.89 -23.41
C PRO A 91 -15.61 20.07 -23.90
N GLN A 92 -15.74 18.78 -23.53
CA GLN A 92 -16.90 17.96 -23.91
C GLN A 92 -18.18 18.37 -23.15
N MET A 93 -18.05 18.95 -21.95
CA MET A 93 -19.19 19.36 -21.13
C MET A 93 -19.77 20.73 -21.53
N TRP A 94 -18.93 21.62 -22.07
CA TRP A 94 -19.38 22.96 -22.50
C TRP A 94 -20.20 22.98 -23.79
N SER A 95 -20.19 21.90 -24.58
CA SER A 95 -21.01 21.80 -25.80
C SER A 95 -22.44 21.26 -25.55
N ASN A 96 -22.76 20.87 -24.32
CA ASN A 96 -24.04 20.26 -23.99
C ASN A 96 -24.80 21.08 -22.94
N ASP A 97 -25.02 22.36 -23.26
CA ASP A 97 -25.98 23.21 -22.57
C ASP A 97 -27.40 22.71 -22.85
N ASN A 98 -27.83 21.64 -22.18
CA ASN A 98 -29.23 21.31 -21.94
C ASN A 98 -29.31 20.24 -20.84
N VAL A 99 -30.30 20.35 -19.96
CA VAL A 99 -30.60 19.46 -18.82
C VAL A 99 -29.86 19.81 -17.51
N ILE A 100 -29.91 21.09 -17.14
CA ILE A 100 -30.04 21.46 -15.72
C ILE A 100 -31.42 20.98 -15.25
N MET A 101 -31.49 20.41 -14.03
CA MET A 101 -32.67 20.28 -13.15
C MET A 101 -33.36 18.89 -13.09
N ALA A 102 -33.07 18.10 -12.04
CA ALA A 102 -34.09 17.39 -11.25
C ALA A 102 -33.53 16.62 -10.02
N ARG A 103 -33.95 17.08 -8.83
CA ARG A 103 -34.32 16.28 -7.64
C ARG A 103 -33.21 15.68 -6.76
N ASN A 104 -32.66 16.49 -5.85
CA ASN A 104 -32.19 16.02 -4.55
C ASN A 104 -33.40 15.56 -3.71
N ALA A 105 -33.75 14.27 -3.80
CA ALA A 105 -34.68 13.61 -2.89
C ALA A 105 -33.93 13.12 -1.65
N ARG A 106 -34.51 13.43 -0.48
CA ARG A 106 -33.94 13.31 0.86
C ARG A 106 -33.82 11.83 1.28
N THR A 107 -32.68 11.43 1.83
CA THR A 107 -32.55 10.11 2.50
C THR A 107 -32.44 10.32 4.02
N THR A 108 -33.51 9.97 4.71
CA THR A 108 -33.68 10.00 6.16
C THR A 108 -32.84 8.92 6.84
N THR A 109 -31.93 9.29 7.74
CA THR A 109 -31.20 8.37 8.62
C THR A 109 -32.08 7.93 9.78
N THR A 110 -32.36 6.63 9.88
CA THR A 110 -32.99 5.99 11.04
C THR A 110 -31.94 5.78 12.14
N ARG A 111 -32.11 6.43 13.30
CA ARG A 111 -31.32 6.22 14.50
C ARG A 111 -31.88 5.04 15.30
N ILE A 112 -31.03 4.06 15.60
CA ILE A 112 -31.36 2.91 16.46
C ILE A 112 -31.15 3.33 17.92
N CYS A 113 -32.23 3.50 18.68
CA CYS A 113 -32.16 3.74 20.12
C CYS A 113 -31.97 2.40 20.86
N ARG A 114 -30.84 2.21 21.54
CA ARG A 114 -30.63 1.09 22.48
C ARG A 114 -31.42 1.35 23.77
N VAL A 115 -32.42 0.52 24.05
CA VAL A 115 -33.17 0.54 25.32
C VAL A 115 -32.31 -0.10 26.42
N ARG A 116 -32.04 0.66 27.47
CA ARG A 116 -31.27 0.25 28.66
C ARG A 116 -32.26 -0.31 29.69
N GLY A 117 -32.22 -1.63 29.92
CA GLY A 117 -33.08 -2.33 30.89
C GLY A 117 -32.83 -1.85 32.33
N ARG A 118 -33.91 -1.52 33.05
CA ARG A 118 -33.92 -1.10 34.46
C ARG A 118 -34.38 -2.29 35.31
N ARG A 119 -33.54 -2.70 36.26
CA ARG A 119 -33.84 -3.69 37.30
C ARG A 119 -34.96 -3.18 38.22
N LYS A 120 -35.86 -4.07 38.64
CA LYS A 120 -36.46 -4.02 39.98
C LYS A 120 -36.82 -5.44 40.43
N ALA A 121 -36.08 -5.90 41.45
CA ALA A 121 -36.50 -6.97 42.32
C ALA A 121 -37.54 -6.39 43.29
N ASP A 122 -38.56 -7.15 43.64
CA ASP A 122 -39.29 -7.09 44.91
C ASP A 122 -40.03 -8.44 45.00
N GLY A 123 -39.61 -9.27 45.95
CA GLY A 123 -40.29 -10.52 46.27
C GLY A 123 -41.48 -10.25 47.19
N ASP A 124 -42.52 -11.09 47.10
CA ASP A 124 -43.41 -11.34 48.23
C ASP A 124 -44.18 -12.67 48.03
N PHE A 125 -43.95 -13.54 49.02
CA PHE A 125 -44.92 -14.38 49.73
C PHE A 125 -46.03 -15.14 48.98
N SER A 126 -45.94 -16.48 49.07
CA SER A 126 -46.99 -17.49 48.91
C SER A 126 -48.11 -17.36 49.96
N PRO A 127 -49.32 -17.95 49.81
CA PRO A 127 -49.46 -19.40 50.03
C PRO A 127 -50.59 -20.13 49.25
N PHE A 128 -50.45 -21.46 49.28
CA PHE A 128 -51.45 -22.51 49.15
C PHE A 128 -52.90 -22.11 49.49
N VAL A 129 -53.83 -22.39 48.57
CA VAL A 129 -55.03 -23.25 48.72
C VAL A 129 -55.40 -23.77 47.32
#